data_AF-A0A961Q1Q2-F1
#
_entry.id   AF-A0A961Q1Q2-F1
#
_cell.length_a   1.000
_cell.length_b   1.000
_cell.length_c   1.000
_cell.angle_alpha   90.00
_cell.angle_beta   90.00
_cell.angle_gamma   90.00
#
_symmetry.space_group_name_H-M   'P 1'
#
loop_
_entity.id
_entity.type
_entity.pdbx_description
1 polymer ?
#
loop_
_entity_poly.entity_id
_entity_poly.type
_entity_poly.pdbx_seq_one_letter_code
_entity_poly.pdbx_strand_id
1 'polypeptide(L)' 'LARKAMSVLLSWGDRGRQRHALTELDEHLLRDIGLTRYQARIEALKPFWCR' A
#
# COMPACT_ATOMS: atom_id res chain seq x y z
N LEU A 1 25.41 0.56 -8.67
CA LEU A 1 24.52 1.62 -8.13
C LEU A 1 23.13 1.60 -8.79
N ALA A 2 23.03 1.55 -10.12
CA ALA A 2 21.77 1.52 -10.86
C ALA A 2 20.75 0.44 -10.42
N ARG A 3 21.21 -0.78 -10.08
CA ARG A 3 20.33 -1.90 -9.69
C ARG A 3 19.59 -1.69 -8.37
N LYS A 4 20.23 -1.02 -7.38
CA LYS A 4 19.61 -0.69 -6.09
C LYS A 4 18.58 0.44 -6.22
N ALA A 5 18.89 1.45 -7.04
CA ALA A 5 17.95 2.54 -7.32
C ALA A 5 16.70 2.01 -8.07
N MET A 6 16.90 1.15 -9.07
CA MET A 6 15.80 0.51 -9.80
C MET A 6 14.91 -0.34 -8.88
N SER A 7 15.49 -1.11 -7.94
CA SER A 7 14.69 -1.89 -6.99
C SER A 7 13.85 -1.01 -6.05
N VAL A 8 14.37 0.16 -5.65
CA VAL A 8 13.62 1.10 -4.82
C VAL A 8 12.46 1.70 -5.60
N LEU A 9 12.68 2.13 -6.84
CA LEU A 9 11.65 2.68 -7.71
C LEU A 9 10.53 1.66 -8.00
N LEU A 10 10.89 0.41 -8.34
CA LEU A 10 9.91 -0.67 -8.55
C LEU A 10 9.11 -0.95 -7.26
N SER A 11 9.78 -0.95 -6.11
CA SER A 11 9.11 -1.17 -4.82
C SER A 11 8.13 -0.06 -4.42
N TRP A 12 8.25 1.16 -4.97
CA TRP A 12 7.29 2.23 -4.74
C TRP A 12 6.01 2.03 -5.55
N GLY A 13 6.14 1.61 -6.81
CA GLY A 13 4.99 1.23 -7.64
C GLY A 13 4.22 0.05 -7.05
N ASP A 14 4.93 -0.97 -6.58
CA ASP A 14 4.32 -2.14 -5.92
C ASP A 14 3.58 -1.75 -4.63
N ARG A 15 4.17 -0.85 -3.81
CA ARG A 15 3.53 -0.33 -2.59
C ARG A 15 2.27 0.47 -2.88
N GLY A 16 2.27 1.31 -3.91
CA GLY A 16 1.07 2.04 -4.32
C GLY A 16 -0.08 1.10 -4.68
N ARG A 17 0.21 0.05 -5.46
CA ARG A 17 -0.78 -0.96 -5.83
C ARG A 17 -1.29 -1.74 -4.61
N GLN A 18 -0.40 -2.15 -3.71
CA GLN A 18 -0.78 -2.86 -2.48
C GLN A 18 -1.68 -1.99 -1.57
N ARG A 19 -1.36 -0.71 -1.42
CA ARG A 19 -2.17 0.24 -0.63
C ARG A 19 -3.55 0.45 -1.25
N HIS A 20 -3.64 0.52 -2.57
CA HIS A 20 -4.93 0.64 -3.26
C HIS A 20 -5.78 -0.63 -3.10
N ALA A 21 -5.15 -1.81 -3.14
CA ALA A 21 -5.82 -3.09 -2.92
C ALA A 21 -6.48 -3.19 -1.52
N LEU A 22 -5.96 -2.50 -0.50
CA LEU A 22 -6.62 -2.43 0.82
C LEU A 22 -8.03 -1.84 0.74
N THR A 23 -8.30 -0.96 -0.22
CA THR A 23 -9.65 -0.39 -0.39
C THR A 23 -10.65 -1.38 -0.99
N GLU A 24 -10.16 -2.37 -1.72
CA GLU A 24 -10.95 -3.40 -2.40
C GLU A 24 -11.25 -4.60 -1.49
N LEU A 25 -10.47 -4.81 -0.42
CA LEU A 25 -10.68 -5.89 0.54
C LEU A 25 -12.03 -5.78 1.24
N ASP A 26 -12.66 -6.92 1.56
CA ASP A 26 -13.86 -6.97 2.39
C ASP A 26 -13.59 -6.60 3.85
N GLU A 27 -14.64 -6.22 4.58
CA GLU A 27 -14.48 -5.74 5.95
C GLU A 27 -13.91 -6.82 6.88
N HIS A 28 -14.28 -8.09 6.69
CA HIS A 28 -13.71 -9.18 7.48
C HIS A 28 -12.21 -9.37 7.22
N LEU A 29 -11.76 -9.17 5.96
CA LEU A 29 -10.34 -9.32 5.59
C LEU A 29 -9.52 -8.19 6.20
N LEU A 30 -10.09 -6.97 6.18
CA LEU A 30 -9.49 -5.83 6.86
C LEU A 30 -9.37 -6.08 8.37
N ARG A 31 -10.42 -6.62 9.02
CA ARG A 31 -10.36 -6.96 10.45
C ARG A 31 -9.35 -8.07 10.75
N ASP A 32 -9.23 -9.07 9.88
CA ASP A 32 -8.27 -10.16 10.03
C ASP A 32 -6.82 -9.66 10.07
N ILE A 33 -6.51 -8.64 9.25
CA ILE A 33 -5.20 -7.94 9.26
C ILE A 33 -5.14 -6.75 10.23
N GLY A 34 -6.16 -6.57 11.08
CA GLY A 34 -6.20 -5.53 12.11
C GLY A 34 -6.42 -4.10 11.61
N LEU A 35 -6.95 -3.92 10.40
CA LEU A 35 -7.26 -2.61 9.82
C LEU A 35 -8.76 -2.31 9.83
N THR A 36 -9.08 -1.03 9.99
CA THR A 36 -10.41 -0.50 9.74
C THR A 36 -10.54 -0.01 8.29
N ARG A 37 -11.78 0.09 7.80
CA ARG A 37 -12.09 0.72 6.51
C ARG A 37 -11.53 2.14 6.38
N TYR A 38 -11.54 2.90 7.47
CA TYR A 38 -10.96 4.23 7.51
C TYR A 38 -9.44 4.20 7.33
N GLN A 39 -8.74 3.35 8.06
CA GLN A 39 -7.29 3.19 7.93
C GLN A 39 -6.89 2.71 6.53
N ALA A 40 -7.61 1.76 5.94
CA ALA A 40 -7.37 1.30 4.57
C ALA A 40 -7.45 2.44 3.54
N ARG A 41 -8.42 3.36 3.67
CA ARG A 41 -8.53 4.55 2.82
C ARG A 41 -7.37 5.53 3.04
N ILE A 42 -6.99 5.76 4.29
CA ILE A 42 -5.84 6.62 4.60
C ILE A 42 -4.55 6.05 4.02
N GLU A 43 -4.33 4.74 4.12
CA GLU A 43 -3.19 4.06 3.50
C GLU A 43 -3.20 4.20 1.97
N ALA A 44 -4.36 4.05 1.32
CA ALA A 44 -4.50 4.19 -0.13
C ALA A 44 -4.21 5.61 -0.64
N LEU A 45 -4.48 6.63 0.19
CA LEU A 45 -4.20 8.04 -0.13
C LEU A 45 -2.72 8.42 0.11
N LYS A 46 -1.91 7.56 0.73
CA LYS A 46 -0.51 7.90 0.98
C LYS A 46 0.25 8.00 -0.35
N PRO A 47 1.05 9.07 -0.54
CA PRO A 47 1.92 9.17 -1.68
C PRO A 47 2.88 7.98 -1.78
N PHE A 48 3.21 7.56 -3.00
CA PHE A 48 4.09 6.41 -3.25
C PHE A 48 5.52 6.61 -2.71
N TRP A 49 5.93 7.86 -2.47
CA TRP A 49 7.22 8.24 -1.92
C TRP A 49 7.24 8.33 -0.38
N CYS A 50 6.07 8.32 0.27
CA CYS A 50 5.98 8.31 1.73
C CYS A 50 5.99 6.87 2.23
N ARG A 51 6.99 6.55 3.07
CA ARG A 51 7.05 5.27 3.80
C ARG A 51 5.97 5.26 4.88
#